data_AF-A0A923CH83-F1
#
_entry.id   AF-A0A923CH83-F1
#
_cell.length_a   1.000
_cell.length_b   1.000
_cell.length_c   1.000
_cell.angle_alpha   90.00
_cell.angle_beta   90.00
_cell.angle_gamma   90.00
#
_symmetry.space_group_name_H-M   'P 1'
#
loop_
_entity.id
_entity.type
_entity.pdbx_description
1 polymer ?
#
loop_
_entity_poly.entity_id
_entity_poly.type
_entity_poly.pdbx_seq_one_letter_code
_entity_poly.pdbx_strand_id
1 'polypeptide(L)'
;MQKAIDYIKTNWRGGKSLKEIAKIHKIDPGNLEREFRNTEGMTVKHYTDGKRKEYLVQLISKDDAFGYEMGAKLGFETDRAFYRWVKRAFGISFRELWRNKIIN
;
A
#
# COMPACT_ATOMS: atom_id res chain seq x y z
N MET A 1 -11.45 -13.88 12.29
CA MET A 1 -11.70 -12.79 11.33
C MET A 1 -11.05 -11.47 11.77
N GLN A 2 -11.49 -10.85 12.86
CA GLN A 2 -10.99 -9.55 13.33
C GLN A 2 -9.45 -9.44 13.38
N LYS A 3 -8.76 -10.44 13.95
CA LYS A 3 -7.28 -10.47 13.99
C LYS A 3 -6.60 -10.30 12.62
N ALA A 4 -7.20 -10.82 11.55
CA ALA A 4 -6.66 -10.70 10.20
C ALA A 4 -6.89 -9.30 9.61
N ILE A 5 -8.04 -8.68 9.92
CA ILE A 5 -8.34 -7.29 9.57
C ILE A 5 -7.37 -6.36 10.28
N ASP A 6 -7.19 -6.54 11.59
CA ASP A 6 -6.24 -5.74 12.38
C ASP A 6 -4.81 -5.91 11.86
N TYR A 7 -4.44 -7.12 11.45
CA TYR A 7 -3.15 -7.38 10.82
C TYR A 7 -2.98 -6.56 9.53
N ILE A 8 -3.96 -6.54 8.63
CA ILE A 8 -3.92 -5.70 7.41
C ILE A 8 -3.72 -4.23 7.79
N LYS A 9 -4.49 -3.72 8.77
CA LYS A 9 -4.46 -2.31 9.15
C LYS A 9 -3.13 -1.87 9.74
N THR A 10 -2.45 -2.77 10.45
CA THR A 10 -1.17 -2.49 11.13
C THR A 10 0.06 -2.90 10.32
N ASN A 11 -0.06 -3.84 9.39
CA ASN A 11 1.07 -4.44 8.65
C ASN A 11 0.98 -4.26 7.13
N TRP A 12 0.22 -3.29 6.62
CA TRP A 12 0.10 -3.02 5.18
C TRP A 12 1.44 -2.75 4.45
N ARG A 13 2.48 -2.34 5.19
CA ARG A 13 3.85 -2.16 4.66
C ARG A 13 4.64 -3.46 4.52
N GLY A 14 4.14 -4.59 5.04
CA GLY A 14 4.87 -5.86 5.05
C GLY A 14 4.90 -6.59 3.70
N GLY A 15 4.37 -5.98 2.63
CA GLY A 15 4.37 -6.52 1.26
C GLY A 15 3.46 -7.73 1.03
N LYS A 16 2.87 -8.30 2.08
CA LYS A 16 2.02 -9.49 1.98
C LYS A 16 0.72 -9.20 1.24
N SER A 17 0.39 -10.09 0.31
CA SER A 17 -0.90 -10.13 -0.36
C SER A 17 -2.02 -10.57 0.58
N LEU A 18 -3.26 -10.25 0.21
CA LEU A 18 -4.45 -10.73 0.91
C LEU A 18 -4.46 -12.25 1.08
N LYS A 19 -4.04 -12.99 0.05
CA LYS A 19 -3.98 -14.46 0.07
C LYS A 19 -2.98 -14.97 1.10
N GLU A 20 -1.82 -14.33 1.21
CA GLU A 20 -0.81 -14.69 2.22
C GLU A 20 -1.29 -14.39 3.63
N ILE A 21 -1.94 -13.24 3.84
CA ILE A 21 -2.52 -12.87 5.14
C ILE A 21 -3.62 -13.87 5.51
N ALA A 22 -4.52 -14.19 4.58
CA ALA A 22 -5.58 -15.18 4.79
C ALA A 22 -4.99 -16.55 5.17
N LYS A 23 -3.92 -16.98 4.50
CA LYS A 23 -3.19 -18.22 4.82
C LYS A 23 -2.59 -18.19 6.23
N ILE A 24 -1.94 -17.09 6.64
CA ILE A 24 -1.37 -16.92 7.99
C ILE A 24 -2.45 -17.09 9.07
N HIS A 25 -3.63 -16.51 8.82
CA HIS A 25 -4.75 -16.53 9.77
C HIS A 25 -5.68 -17.75 9.60
N LYS A 26 -5.35 -18.70 8.70
CA LYS A 26 -6.14 -19.90 8.40
C LYS A 26 -7.60 -19.59 8.06
N ILE A 27 -7.81 -18.59 7.20
CA ILE A 27 -9.13 -18.17 6.72
C ILE A 27 -9.18 -18.15 5.18
N ASP A 28 -10.38 -18.24 4.64
CA ASP A 28 -10.60 -18.05 3.21
C ASP A 28 -10.35 -16.58 2.81
N PRO A 29 -9.57 -16.30 1.75
CA PRO A 29 -9.29 -14.94 1.31
C PRO A 29 -10.53 -14.17 0.82
N GLY A 30 -11.51 -14.85 0.22
CA GLY A 30 -12.76 -14.22 -0.21
C GLY A 30 -13.61 -13.77 0.98
N ASN A 31 -13.68 -14.59 2.03
CA ASN A 31 -14.31 -14.23 3.28
C ASN A 31 -13.61 -13.06 3.97
N LEU A 32 -12.27 -13.04 3.96
CA LEU A 32 -11.50 -11.92 4.51
C LEU A 32 -11.76 -10.61 3.75
N GLU A 33 -11.75 -10.64 2.41
CA GLU A 33 -12.07 -9.47 1.59
C GLU A 33 -13.49 -8.96 1.83
N ARG A 34 -14.46 -9.88 1.91
CA ARG A 34 -15.87 -9.54 2.18
C ARG A 34 -16.01 -8.87 3.53
N GLU A 35 -15.45 -9.47 4.58
CA GLU A 35 -15.57 -8.91 5.92
C GLU A 35 -14.86 -7.56 6.01
N PHE A 36 -13.63 -7.46 5.49
CA PHE A 36 -12.91 -6.20 5.50
C PHE A 36 -13.71 -5.08 4.82
N ARG A 37 -14.37 -5.39 3.70
CA ARG A 37 -15.24 -4.43 3.00
C ARG A 37 -16.46 -4.05 3.80
N ASN A 38 -17.09 -5.01 4.48
CA ASN A 38 -18.24 -4.73 5.35
C ASN A 38 -17.85 -3.80 6.50
N THR A 39 -16.66 -3.99 7.08
CA THR A 39 -16.18 -3.21 8.23
C THR A 39 -15.62 -1.84 7.84
N GLU A 40 -14.83 -1.75 6.77
CA GLU A 40 -14.09 -0.54 6.39
C GLU A 40 -14.74 0.22 5.21
N GLY A 41 -15.80 -0.33 4.62
CA GLY A 41 -16.50 0.27 3.48
C GLY A 41 -15.74 0.22 2.16
N MET A 42 -14.58 -0.44 2.10
CA MET A 42 -13.70 -0.48 0.92
C MET A 42 -12.92 -1.79 0.80
N THR A 43 -12.33 -2.04 -0.37
CA THR A 43 -11.49 -3.22 -0.59
C THR A 43 -10.16 -3.11 0.14
N VAL A 44 -9.52 -4.25 0.45
CA VAL A 44 -8.18 -4.26 1.05
C VAL A 44 -7.17 -3.54 0.15
N LYS A 45 -7.29 -3.72 -1.18
CA LYS A 45 -6.45 -3.02 -2.14
C LYS A 45 -6.64 -1.49 -2.07
N HIS A 46 -7.88 -1.01 -2.02
CA HIS A 46 -8.15 0.43 -1.92
C HIS A 46 -7.55 0.99 -0.63
N TYR A 47 -7.81 0.34 0.51
CA TYR A 47 -7.27 0.74 1.80
C TYR A 47 -5.73 0.84 1.78
N THR A 48 -5.06 -0.23 1.35
CA THR A 48 -3.59 -0.27 1.32
C THR A 48 -2.98 0.69 0.31
N ASP A 49 -3.61 0.90 -0.85
CA ASP A 49 -3.19 1.93 -1.82
C ASP A 49 -3.33 3.34 -1.21
N GLY A 50 -4.39 3.61 -0.46
CA GLY A 50 -4.60 4.88 0.26
C GLY A 50 -3.50 5.14 1.31
N LYS A 51 -3.25 4.18 2.20
CA LYS A 51 -2.16 4.29 3.19
C LYS A 51 -0.79 4.51 2.55
N ARG A 52 -0.51 3.83 1.43
CA ARG A 52 0.74 4.01 0.68
C ARG A 52 0.84 5.39 0.05
N LYS A 53 -0.25 5.94 -0.50
CA LYS A 53 -0.28 7.29 -1.06
C LYS A 53 0.06 8.34 0.00
N GLU A 54 -0.65 8.31 1.12
CA GLU A 54 -0.42 9.21 2.26
C GLU A 54 1.05 9.17 2.70
N TYR A 55 1.60 7.96 2.86
CA TYR A 55 2.96 7.80 3.35
C TYR A 55 4.02 8.20 2.32
N LEU A 56 3.79 7.95 1.01
CA LEU A 56 4.71 8.41 -0.03
C LEU A 56 4.80 9.94 -0.06
N VAL A 57 3.66 10.63 0.03
CA VAL A 57 3.62 12.10 0.07
C VAL A 57 4.45 12.63 1.24
N GLN A 58 4.33 12.01 2.42
CA GLN A 58 5.16 12.35 3.58
C GLN A 58 6.65 12.14 3.32
N LEU A 59 7.04 11.01 2.72
CA LEU A 59 8.45 10.72 2.41
C LEU A 59 9.04 11.73 1.40
N ILE A 60 8.27 12.09 0.37
CA ILE A 60 8.68 13.09 -0.62
C ILE A 60 8.82 14.47 0.03
N SER A 61 7.88 14.86 0.90
CA SER A 61 7.91 16.17 1.57
C SER A 61 9.13 16.37 2.48
N LYS A 62 9.70 15.27 3.01
CA LYS A 62 10.85 15.30 3.93
C LYS A 62 12.20 15.18 3.23
N ASP A 63 12.21 14.92 1.92
CA ASP A 63 13.42 14.55 1.15
C ASP A 63 14.19 13.36 1.78
N ASP A 64 13.46 12.46 2.44
CA ASP A 64 13.99 11.48 3.39
C ASP A 64 14.55 10.19 2.74
N ALA A 65 14.58 10.09 1.40
CA ALA A 65 14.98 8.85 0.71
C ALA A 65 15.13 8.98 -0.82
N PHE A 66 15.92 8.07 -1.40
CA PHE A 66 15.90 7.78 -2.84
C PHE A 66 14.70 6.91 -3.23
N GLY A 67 14.31 6.92 -4.52
CA GLY A 67 13.13 6.22 -5.03
C GLY A 67 13.06 4.72 -4.68
N TYR A 68 14.18 4.01 -4.71
CA TYR A 68 14.25 2.59 -4.36
C TYR A 68 13.99 2.36 -2.85
N GLU A 69 14.51 3.23 -1.98
CA GLU A 69 14.31 3.16 -0.53
C GLU A 69 12.84 3.45 -0.17
N MET A 70 12.21 4.40 -0.87
CA MET A 70 10.78 4.67 -0.70
C MET A 70 9.92 3.46 -1.09
N GLY A 71 10.25 2.79 -2.19
CA GLY A 71 9.57 1.56 -2.63
C GLY A 71 9.63 0.47 -1.56
N ALA A 72 10.82 0.21 -1.01
CA ALA A 72 11.01 -0.75 0.07
C ALA A 72 10.23 -0.36 1.35
N LYS A 73 10.29 0.92 1.76
CA LYS A 73 9.53 1.45 2.92
C LYS A 73 8.00 1.30 2.77
N LEU A 74 7.50 1.23 1.53
CA LEU A 74 6.09 1.03 1.20
C LEU A 74 5.68 -0.45 1.01
N GLY A 75 6.64 -1.36 1.17
CA GLY A 75 6.42 -2.80 1.07
C GLY A 75 6.37 -3.33 -0.36
N PHE A 76 7.02 -2.68 -1.32
CA PHE A 76 7.17 -3.23 -2.67
C PHE A 76 8.39 -4.14 -2.73
N GLU A 77 8.22 -5.33 -3.30
CA GLU A 77 9.31 -6.31 -3.47
C GLU A 77 10.34 -5.84 -4.50
N THR A 78 9.93 -5.01 -5.46
CA THR A 78 10.79 -4.49 -6.52
C THR A 78 10.47 -3.04 -6.84
N ASP A 79 11.49 -2.29 -7.24
CA ASP A 79 11.35 -0.92 -7.72
C ASP A 79 10.39 -0.82 -8.91
N ARG A 80 10.41 -1.84 -9.79
CA ARG A 80 9.49 -1.90 -10.93
C ARG A 80 8.03 -1.96 -10.48
N ALA A 81 7.72 -2.71 -9.44
CA ALA A 81 6.37 -2.77 -8.88
C ALA A 81 5.97 -1.43 -8.26
N PHE A 82 6.90 -0.79 -7.52
CA PHE A 82 6.72 0.54 -6.97
C PHE A 82 6.44 1.59 -8.06
N TYR A 83 7.28 1.71 -9.08
CA TYR A 83 7.10 2.72 -10.13
C TYR A 83 5.81 2.54 -10.93
N ARG A 84 5.41 1.29 -11.22
CA ARG A 84 4.10 1.00 -11.84
C ARG A 84 2.94 1.42 -10.93
N TRP A 85 3.07 1.14 -9.63
CA TRP A 85 2.09 1.56 -8.65
C TRP A 85 1.95 3.08 -8.61
N VAL A 86 3.06 3.83 -8.57
CA VAL A 86 3.05 5.30 -8.58
C VAL A 86 2.30 5.82 -9.81
N LYS A 87 2.64 5.33 -11.01
CA LYS A 87 1.98 5.75 -12.25
C LYS A 87 0.47 5.50 -12.22
N ARG A 88 0.04 4.34 -11.72
CA ARG A 88 -1.38 3.99 -11.56
C ARG A 88 -2.07 4.86 -10.49
N ALA A 89 -1.38 5.14 -9.39
CA ALA A 89 -1.95 5.78 -8.21
C ALA A 89 -2.07 7.31 -8.35
N PHE A 90 -1.12 7.94 -9.04
CA PHE A 90 -1.01 9.39 -9.18
C PHE A 90 -1.16 9.89 -10.63
N GLY A 91 -1.21 9.00 -11.62
CA GLY A 91 -1.31 9.37 -13.04
C GLY A 91 0.02 9.82 -13.68
N ILE A 92 1.05 10.06 -12.87
CA ILE A 92 2.37 10.54 -13.30
C ILE A 92 3.49 9.60 -12.85
N SER A 93 4.68 9.71 -13.45
CA SER A 93 5.85 8.95 -13.02
C SER A 93 6.34 9.39 -11.64
N PHE A 94 7.07 8.51 -10.95
CA PHE A 94 7.69 8.87 -9.67
C PHE A 94 8.66 10.05 -9.79
N ARG A 95 9.42 10.13 -10.89
CA ARG A 95 10.34 11.25 -11.14
C ARG A 95 9.59 12.58 -11.24
N GLU A 96 8.44 12.61 -11.93
CA GLU A 96 7.59 13.80 -12.02
C GLU A 96 6.97 14.14 -10.67
N LEU A 97 6.43 13.15 -9.95
CA LEU A 97 5.86 13.32 -8.62
C LEU A 97 6.88 13.92 -7.63
N TRP A 98 8.11 13.39 -7.64
CA TRP A 98 9.20 13.86 -6.79
C TRP A 98 9.67 15.28 -7.17
N ARG A 99 9.83 15.56 -8.48
CA ARG A 99 10.24 16.88 -8.97
C ARG A 99 9.21 17.96 -8.65
N ASN A 100 7.91 17.64 -8.73
CA ASN A 100 6.85 18.60 -8.51
C ASN A 100 6.59 18.86 -7.01
N LYS A 101 7.28 18.16 -6.09
CA LYS A 101 7.16 18.26 -4.62
C LYS A 101 5.73 18.52 -4.12
N ILE A 102 4.77 17.82 -4.73
CA ILE A 102 3.32 17.77 -4.47
C ILE A 102 2.48 18.65 -5.44
N ILE A 103 1.63 17.96 -6.22
CA ILE A 103 0.42 18.53 -6.81
C ILE A 103 -0.63 18.55 -5.70
N ASN A 104 -1.16 19.75 -5.43
CA ASN A 104 -2.14 20.13 -4.40
C ASN A 104 -3.15 19.04 -4.01
#